data_AF-A0A7V5K8Y2-F1
#
_entry.id   AF-A0A7V5K8Y2-F1
#
_cell.length_a   1.000
_cell.length_b   1.000
_cell.length_c   1.000
_cell.angle_alpha   90.00
_cell.angle_beta   90.00
_cell.angle_gamma   90.00
#
_symmetry.space_group_name_H-M   'P 1'
#
loop_
_entity.id
_entity.type
_entity.pdbx_description
1 polymer ?
#
loop_
_entity_poly.entity_id
_entity_poly.type
_entity_poly.pdbx_seq_one_letter_code
_entity_poly.pdbx_strand_id
1 'polypeptide(L)'
;MERFVRYRTAEKISWGIFEENNIAEISANPAVGYEKTGVVYDLSQIKLLAPVEPSKIVCVGLNYVDHVKESQSATKVPKSPVLFMKPPSSL
;
A
#
# COMPACT_ATOMS: atom_id res chain seq x y z
N MET A 1 16.12 -2.67 -1.60
CA MET A 1 14.78 -2.32 -2.13
C MET A 1 14.22 -1.23 -1.23
N GLU A 2 13.75 -0.13 -1.80
CA GLU A 2 13.20 0.99 -1.03
C GLU A 2 11.81 0.63 -0.48
N ARG A 3 11.48 1.15 0.71
CA ARG A 3 10.18 0.97 1.35
C ARG A 3 9.49 2.33 1.45
N PHE A 4 8.55 2.58 0.54
CA PHE A 4 7.78 3.81 0.55
C PHE A 4 6.65 3.77 1.57
N VAL A 5 6.44 4.90 2.22
CA VAL A 5 5.37 5.10 3.19
C VAL A 5 4.62 6.39 2.92
N ARG A 6 3.35 6.42 3.31
CA ARG A 6 2.58 7.64 3.49
C ARG A 6 2.34 7.80 4.98
N TYR A 7 2.56 8.99 5.52
CA TYR A 7 2.48 9.23 6.95
C TYR A 7 1.86 10.58 7.25
N ARG A 8 1.45 10.76 8.50
CA ARG A 8 0.94 12.01 9.06
C ARG A 8 1.86 12.47 10.19
N THR A 9 2.29 13.73 10.14
CA THR A 9 2.89 14.46 11.27
C THR A 9 1.81 15.27 11.99
N ALA A 10 2.17 16.03 13.02
CA ALA A 10 1.24 16.98 13.65
C ALA A 10 0.71 18.06 12.66
N GLU A 11 1.46 18.36 11.60
CA GLU A 11 1.20 19.50 10.71
C GLU A 11 0.64 19.09 9.35
N LYS A 12 1.07 17.93 8.81
CA LYS A 12 0.79 17.56 7.42
C LYS A 12 0.74 16.06 7.19
N ILE A 13 0.22 15.69 6.03
CA ILE A 13 0.37 14.36 5.45
C ILE A 13 1.43 14.45 4.36
N SER A 14 2.35 13.49 4.34
CA SER A 14 3.47 13.46 3.42
C SER A 14 3.84 12.02 3.05
N TRP A 15 4.80 11.88 2.13
CA TRP A 15 5.37 10.60 1.72
C TRP A 15 6.83 10.53 2.14
N GLY A 16 7.35 9.32 2.31
CA GLY A 16 8.75 9.12 2.65
C GLY A 16 9.25 7.72 2.37
N ILE A 17 10.55 7.52 2.59
CA ILE A 17 11.23 6.23 2.52
C ILE A 17 11.58 5.80 3.94
N PHE A 18 11.22 4.57 4.29
CA PHE A 18 11.56 3.98 5.58
C PHE A 18 13.04 3.51 5.55
N GLU A 19 13.88 4.15 6.35
CA GLU A 19 15.32 3.91 6.46
C GLU A 19 15.70 3.77 7.94
N GLU A 20 16.23 2.60 8.34
CA GLU A 20 16.82 2.39 9.69
C GLU A 20 16.01 2.99 10.86
N ASN A 21 14.70 2.71 10.88
CA ASN A 21 13.76 3.18 11.91
C ASN A 21 13.40 4.67 11.86
N ASN A 22 13.70 5.36 10.75
CA ASN A 22 13.28 6.72 10.45
C ASN A 22 12.55 6.79 9.12
N ILE A 23 11.88 7.92 8.89
CA ILE A 23 11.23 8.26 7.62
C ILE A 23 11.97 9.44 6.99
N ALA A 24 12.66 9.20 5.87
CA ALA A 24 13.20 10.27 5.03
C ALA A 24 12.08 10.81 4.14
N GLU A 25 11.71 12.08 4.31
CA GLU A 25 10.63 12.72 3.55
C GLU A 25 10.99 12.87 2.07
N ILE A 26 9.99 12.67 1.21
CA ILE A 26 10.07 12.89 -0.22
C ILE A 26 9.03 13.91 -0.69
N SER A 27 9.35 14.64 -1.76
CA SER A 27 8.59 15.81 -2.22
C SER A 27 7.20 15.48 -2.79
N ALA A 28 6.95 14.24 -3.20
CA ALA A 28 5.72 13.85 -3.86
C ALA A 28 5.44 12.33 -3.73
N ASN A 29 4.27 11.92 -4.21
CA ASN A 29 3.91 10.50 -4.32
C ASN A 29 4.95 9.74 -5.18
N PRO A 30 5.50 8.62 -4.69
CA PRO A 30 6.58 7.91 -5.38
C PRO A 30 6.18 7.35 -6.76
N ALA A 31 4.89 7.20 -7.05
CA ALA A 31 4.40 6.70 -8.33
C ALA A 31 4.51 7.71 -9.49
N VAL A 32 4.71 9.00 -9.20
CA VAL A 32 4.78 10.07 -10.23
C VAL A 32 6.17 10.72 -10.34
N GLY A 33 7.13 10.30 -9.51
CA GLY A 33 8.46 10.89 -9.38
C GLY A 33 8.60 11.76 -8.13
N TYR A 34 9.78 11.74 -7.52
CA TYR A 34 10.03 12.39 -6.23
C TYR A 34 11.50 12.77 -6.08
N GLU A 35 11.77 13.70 -5.14
CA GLU A 35 13.10 14.02 -4.64
C GLU A 35 13.13 13.90 -3.11
N LYS A 36 14.27 13.52 -2.54
CA LYS A 36 14.47 13.55 -1.09
C LYS A 36 14.55 15.00 -0.62
N THR A 37 13.77 15.38 0.39
CA THR A 37 13.75 16.77 0.89
C THR A 37 14.87 17.06 1.90
N GLY A 38 15.52 16.01 2.40
CA GLY A 38 16.51 16.08 3.49
C GLY A 38 15.89 16.10 4.90
N VAL A 39 14.56 16.20 5.00
CA VAL A 39 13.85 16.11 6.28
C VAL A 39 13.74 14.64 6.69
N VAL A 40 13.99 14.36 7.97
CA VAL A 40 13.92 13.02 8.55
C VAL A 40 13.06 13.08 9.81
N TYR A 41 12.16 12.11 9.93
CA TYR A 41 11.28 11.95 11.10
C TYR A 41 11.57 10.63 11.81
N ASP A 42 11.58 10.67 13.14
CA ASP A 42 11.53 9.46 13.97
C ASP A 42 10.12 8.85 13.92
N LEU A 43 10.01 7.52 14.04
CA LEU A 43 8.72 6.83 13.99
C LEU A 43 7.76 7.27 15.11
N SER A 44 8.26 7.72 16.25
CA SER A 44 7.45 8.25 17.35
C SER A 44 6.76 9.57 17.02
N GLN A 45 7.25 10.30 16.01
CA GLN A 45 6.72 11.62 15.61
C GLN A 45 5.64 11.53 14.54
N ILE A 46 5.41 10.34 13.97
CA ILE A 46 4.54 10.14 12.83
C ILE A 46 3.49 9.07 13.09
N LYS A 47 2.42 9.12 12.30
CA LYS A 47 1.45 8.03 12.16
C LYS A 47 1.50 7.50 10.73
N LEU A 48 1.80 6.21 10.58
CA LEU A 48 1.71 5.54 9.29
C LEU A 48 0.25 5.49 8.81
N LEU A 49 0.06 5.72 7.52
CA LEU A 49 -1.24 5.64 6.83
C LEU A 49 -1.20 4.51 5.79
N ALA A 50 -2.33 4.25 5.14
CA ALA A 50 -2.33 3.45 3.91
C ALA A 50 -1.31 4.07 2.92
N PRO A 51 -0.43 3.27 2.30
CA PRO A 51 0.73 3.77 1.56
C PRO A 51 0.36 4.45 0.24
N VAL A 52 -0.88 4.30 -0.22
CA VAL A 52 -1.38 4.78 -1.51
C VAL A 52 -2.78 5.39 -1.36
N GLU A 53 -3.14 6.24 -2.33
CA GLU A 53 -4.48 6.80 -2.48
C GLU A 53 -5.05 6.39 -3.85
N PRO A 54 -5.52 5.14 -3.97
CA PRO A 54 -5.92 4.61 -5.27
C PRO A 54 -7.31 5.11 -5.68
N SER A 55 -7.50 5.37 -6.97
CA SER A 55 -8.84 5.60 -7.54
C SER A 55 -9.65 4.32 -7.69
N LYS A 56 -8.99 3.16 -7.75
CA LYS A 56 -9.58 1.84 -7.93
C LYS A 56 -8.74 0.77 -7.24
N ILE A 57 -9.39 -0.22 -6.64
CA ILE A 57 -8.74 -1.40 -6.05
C ILE A 57 -9.30 -2.63 -6.75
N VAL A 58 -8.46 -3.27 -7.58
CA VAL A 58 -8.81 -4.49 -8.31
C VAL A 58 -8.20 -5.67 -7.56
N CYS A 59 -9.05 -6.61 -7.16
CA CYS A 59 -8.66 -7.78 -6.39
C CYS A 59 -8.76 -9.04 -7.24
N VAL A 60 -7.92 -10.03 -6.92
CA VAL A 60 -7.92 -11.36 -7.54
C VAL A 60 -8.37 -12.39 -6.51
N GLY A 61 -9.50 -13.03 -6.76
CA GLY A 61 -9.98 -14.14 -5.97
C GLY A 61 -9.34 -15.46 -6.41
N LEU A 62 -9.35 -16.47 -5.52
CA LEU A 62 -8.99 -17.85 -5.83
C LEU A 62 -7.58 -18.02 -6.45
N ASN A 63 -6.61 -17.21 -6.03
CA ASN A 63 -5.26 -17.17 -6.59
C ASN A 63 -4.25 -18.12 -5.90
N TYR A 64 -4.71 -19.02 -5.04
CA TYR A 64 -3.89 -20.00 -4.31
C TYR A 64 -4.60 -21.35 -4.30
N VAL A 65 -3.90 -22.43 -4.70
CA VAL A 65 -4.49 -23.76 -4.88
C VAL A 65 -5.16 -24.28 -3.62
N ASP A 66 -4.51 -24.15 -2.46
CA ASP A 66 -5.09 -24.63 -1.20
C ASP A 66 -6.30 -23.81 -0.78
N HIS A 67 -6.28 -22.50 -1.01
CA HIS A 67 -7.46 -21.65 -0.79
C HIS A 67 -8.62 -22.04 -1.71
N VAL A 68 -8.37 -22.50 -2.95
CA VAL A 68 -9.44 -23.02 -3.82
C VAL A 68 -10.05 -24.30 -3.26
N LYS A 69 -9.23 -25.23 -2.73
CA LYS A 69 -9.72 -26.49 -2.16
C LYS A 69 -10.61 -26.27 -0.92
N GLU A 70 -10.27 -25.27 -0.11
CA GLU A 70 -11.02 -24.91 1.11
C GLU A 70 -12.28 -24.08 0.80
N SER A 71 -12.29 -23.36 -0.32
CA SER A 71 -13.38 -22.44 -0.66
C SER A 71 -14.65 -23.19 -1.06
N GLN A 72 -15.79 -22.77 -0.51
CA GLN A 72 -17.10 -23.21 -0.98
C GLN A 72 -17.51 -22.55 -2.30
N SER A 73 -16.77 -21.51 -2.73
CA SER A 73 -17.12 -20.68 -3.87
C SER A 73 -16.61 -21.22 -5.21
N ALA A 74 -15.77 -22.26 -5.22
CA ALA A 74 -15.30 -22.90 -6.44
C ALA A 74 -14.94 -24.37 -6.23
N THR A 75 -15.32 -25.23 -7.17
CA THR A 75 -15.05 -26.68 -7.14
C THR A 75 -13.76 -27.07 -7.88
N LYS A 76 -13.18 -26.17 -8.66
CA LYS A 76 -11.96 -26.39 -9.46
C LYS A 76 -11.13 -25.11 -9.52
N VAL A 77 -9.82 -25.26 -9.72
CA VAL A 77 -8.91 -24.12 -9.97
C VAL A 77 -9.38 -23.35 -11.21
N PRO A 78 -9.64 -22.04 -11.10
CA PRO A 78 -10.05 -21.23 -12.25
C PRO A 78 -9.00 -21.26 -13.37
N LYS A 79 -9.44 -21.33 -14.62
CA LYS A 79 -8.55 -21.25 -15.80
C LYS A 79 -8.15 -19.81 -16.15
N SER A 80 -8.83 -18.82 -15.59
CA SER A 80 -8.59 -17.39 -15.78
C SER A 80 -8.74 -16.65 -14.44
N PRO A 81 -8.09 -15.49 -14.25
CA PRO A 81 -8.22 -14.71 -13.01
C PRO A 81 -9.66 -14.31 -12.71
N VAL A 82 -10.08 -14.51 -11.46
CA VAL A 82 -11.38 -14.07 -10.98
C VAL A 82 -11.23 -12.66 -10.39
N LEU A 83 -11.67 -11.65 -11.14
CA LEU A 83 -11.51 -10.25 -10.76
C LEU A 83 -12.77 -9.70 -10.07
N PHE A 84 -12.55 -8.89 -9.04
CA PHE A 84 -13.60 -8.07 -8.41
C PHE A 84 -13.01 -6.73 -7.94
N MET A 85 -13.87 -5.80 -7.56
CA MET A 85 -13.45 -4.47 -7.09
C MET A 85 -13.84 -4.24 -5.63
N LYS A 86 -13.00 -3.49 -4.93
CA LYS A 86 -13.33 -2.87 -3.64
C LYS A 86 -13.29 -1.34 -3.78
N PRO A 87 -14.20 -0.60 -3.12
CA PRO A 87 -14.15 0.86 -3.15
C PRO A 87 -12.92 1.36 -2.38
N PRO A 88 -12.28 2.48 -2.78
CA PRO A 88 -11.18 3.08 -2.04
C PRO A 88 -11.52 3.42 -0.58
N SER A 89 -12.79 3.65 -0.26
CA SER A 89 -13.29 3.88 1.11
C SER A 89 -13.19 2.66 2.03
N SER A 90 -12.75 1.50 1.52
CA SER A 90 -12.50 0.30 2.32
C SER A 90 -11.04 0.13 2.76
N LEU A 91 -10.19 1.13 2.48
CA LEU A 91 -8.83 1.26 3.02
C LEU A 91 -8.82 1.90 4.41
#